data_AF-A0A3C1WH08-F1
#
_entry.id   AF-A0A3C1WH08-F1
#
_cell.length_a   1.000
_cell.length_b   1.000
_cell.length_c   1.000
_cell.angle_alpha   90.00
_cell.angle_beta   90.00
_cell.angle_gamma   90.00
#
_symmetry.space_group_name_H-M   'P 1'
#
loop_
_entity.id
_entity.type
_entity.pdbx_description
1 polymer ?
#
loop_
_entity_poly.entity_id
_entity_poly.type
_entity_poly.pdbx_seq_one_letter_code
_entity_poly.pdbx_strand_id
1 'polypeptide(L)'
;VIGGGNIVRGAALSEMGVDRVTGDNAGMLATLINCLCMQDALEKHGAYTRMMSAIQIQQVAELFIRRRAIRHLEKKRIVLFAAGTGN
;
A
#
# COMPACT_ATOMS: atom_id res chain seq x y z
N VAL A 1 -2.75 -2.77 -7.42
CA VAL A 1 -2.16 -3.28 -6.16
C VAL A 1 -0.66 -3.35 -6.37
N ILE A 2 0.16 -2.95 -5.40
CA ILE A 2 1.62 -2.97 -5.52
C ILE A 2 2.19 -3.84 -4.39
N GLY A 3 3.07 -4.78 -4.73
CA GLY A 3 3.77 -5.61 -3.75
C GLY A 3 4.92 -4.86 -3.06
N GLY A 4 5.49 -5.44 -2.00
CA GLY A 4 6.56 -4.82 -1.20
C GLY A 4 7.95 -5.45 -1.41
N GLY A 5 8.07 -6.45 -2.29
CA GLY A 5 9.24 -7.33 -2.43
C GLY A 5 10.55 -6.64 -2.86
N ASN A 6 10.47 -5.42 -3.39
CA ASN A 6 11.63 -4.59 -3.71
C ASN A 6 12.25 -3.92 -2.47
N ILE A 7 11.49 -3.74 -1.38
CA ILE A 7 11.98 -3.14 -0.11
C ILE A 7 12.17 -4.24 0.94
N VAL A 8 11.14 -5.07 1.14
CA VAL A 8 11.14 -6.14 2.14
C VAL A 8 10.90 -7.48 1.45
N ARG A 9 11.83 -8.43 1.63
CA ARG A 9 11.65 -9.84 1.23
C ARG A 9 11.55 -10.70 2.48
N GLY A 10 10.43 -11.40 2.64
CA GLY A 10 10.18 -12.23 3.82
C GLY A 10 11.24 -13.30 4.09
N ALA A 11 11.82 -13.89 3.03
CA ALA A 11 12.91 -14.86 3.16
C ALA A 11 14.15 -14.27 3.86
N ALA A 12 14.54 -13.04 3.48
CA ALA A 12 15.69 -12.37 4.08
C ALA A 12 15.44 -12.01 5.56
N LEU A 13 14.21 -11.60 5.91
CA LEU A 13 13.84 -11.34 7.29
C LEU A 13 13.86 -12.61 8.16
N SER A 14 13.40 -13.73 7.61
CA SER A 14 13.46 -15.02 8.29
C SER A 14 14.89 -15.48 8.55
N GLU A 15 15.82 -15.25 7.60
CA GLU A 15 17.25 -15.55 7.78
C GLU A 15 17.89 -14.67 8.89
N MET A 16 17.38 -13.45 9.08
CA MET A 16 17.80 -12.55 10.14
C MET A 16 17.15 -12.86 11.50
N GLY A 17 16.36 -13.93 11.60
CA GLY A 17 15.68 -14.32 12.84
C GLY A 17 14.47 -13.46 13.20
N VAL A 18 13.91 -12.71 12.25
CA VAL A 18 12.71 -11.90 12.48
C VAL A 18 11.48 -12.80 12.53
N ASP A 19 10.63 -12.59 13.53
CA ASP A 19 9.36 -13.29 13.64
C ASP A 19 8.47 -13.07 12.41
N ARG A 20 7.74 -14.10 12.01
CA ARG A 20 6.90 -14.08 10.81
C ARG A 20 5.89 -12.93 10.80
N VAL A 21 5.20 -12.66 11.93
CA VAL A 21 4.20 -11.59 12.02
C VAL A 21 4.85 -10.23 11.83
N THR A 22 6.05 -10.06 12.39
CA THR A 22 6.84 -8.84 12.21
C THR A 22 7.28 -8.68 10.75
N GLY A 23 7.69 -9.77 10.10
CA GLY A 23 8.04 -9.79 8.68
C GLY A 23 6.87 -9.46 7.76
N ASP A 24 5.69 -9.98 8.04
CA ASP A 24 4.46 -9.70 7.29
C ASP A 24 4.05 -8.23 7.45
N ASN A 25 4.12 -7.68 8.68
CA ASN A 25 3.91 -6.26 8.94
C ASN A 25 4.91 -5.36 8.18
N ALA A 26 6.20 -5.73 8.19
CA ALA A 26 7.22 -5.02 7.43
C ALA A 26 6.93 -5.07 5.92
N GLY A 27 6.47 -6.22 5.40
CA GLY A 27 6.02 -6.38 4.02
C GLY A 27 4.82 -5.48 3.68
N MET A 28 3.84 -5.38 4.58
CA MET A 28 2.70 -4.48 4.40
C MET A 28 3.13 -3.01 4.38
N LEU A 29 4.02 -2.58 5.29
CA LEU A 29 4.60 -1.23 5.28
C LEU A 29 5.41 -0.95 4.01
N ALA A 30 6.14 -1.92 3.49
CA ALA A 30 6.84 -1.78 2.22
C ALA A 30 5.88 -1.47 1.04
N THR A 31 4.70 -2.08 1.01
CA THR A 31 3.70 -1.74 -0.02
C THR A 31 3.22 -0.29 0.07
N LEU A 32 3.11 0.27 1.29
CA LEU A 32 2.72 1.66 1.51
C LEU A 32 3.77 2.63 0.95
N ILE A 33 5.05 2.33 1.19
CA ILE A 33 6.16 3.13 0.62
C ILE A 33 6.09 3.13 -0.91
N ASN A 34 5.89 1.96 -1.52
CA ASN A 34 5.76 1.87 -2.97
C ASN A 34 4.52 2.62 -3.50
N CYS A 35 3.39 2.55 -2.80
CA CYS A 35 2.21 3.30 -3.17
C CYS A 35 2.44 4.82 -3.04
N LEU A 36 3.21 5.30 -2.05
CA LEU A 36 3.57 6.72 -1.93
C LEU A 36 4.38 7.19 -3.14
N CYS A 37 5.41 6.45 -3.51
CA CYS A 37 6.23 6.77 -4.69
C CYS A 37 5.41 6.71 -5.98
N MET A 38 4.55 5.71 -6.14
CA MET A 38 3.68 5.60 -7.31
C MET A 38 2.65 6.72 -7.37
N GLN A 39 2.09 7.14 -6.23
CA GLN A 39 1.15 8.24 -6.18
C GLN A 39 1.80 9.54 -6.68
N ASP A 40 2.95 9.90 -6.11
CA ASP A 40 3.71 11.08 -6.52
C ASP A 40 4.08 11.04 -8.02
N ALA A 41 4.54 9.89 -8.51
CA ALA A 41 4.87 9.70 -9.91
C ALA A 41 3.65 9.90 -10.83
N LEU A 42 2.50 9.33 -10.48
CA LEU A 42 1.26 9.48 -11.26
C LEU A 42 0.71 10.92 -11.22
N GLU A 43 0.76 11.57 -10.06
CA GLU A 43 0.29 12.96 -9.91
C GLU A 43 1.16 13.94 -10.71
N LYS A 44 2.47 13.69 -10.80
CA LYS A 44 3.38 14.43 -11.70
C LYS A 44 3.02 14.32 -13.18
N HIS A 45 2.30 13.26 -13.57
CA HIS A 45 1.80 13.06 -14.93
C HIS A 45 0.33 13.49 -15.09
N GLY A 46 -0.23 14.26 -14.13
CA GLY A 46 -1.57 14.81 -14.20
C GLY A 46 -2.69 13.82 -13.86
N ALA A 47 -2.36 12.63 -13.38
CA ALA A 47 -3.37 11.66 -12.95
C ALA A 47 -3.90 12.01 -11.54
N TYR A 48 -5.20 11.82 -11.34
CA TYR A 48 -5.79 11.90 -10.01
C TYR A 48 -5.72 10.54 -9.32
N THR A 49 -4.95 10.45 -8.24
CA THR A 49 -4.76 9.22 -7.47
C THR A 49 -5.39 9.28 -6.10
N ARG A 50 -5.76 8.12 -5.55
CA ARG A 50 -6.08 7.96 -4.13
C ARG A 50 -5.48 6.68 -3.60
N MET A 51 -4.73 6.79 -2.51
CA MET A 51 -4.21 5.63 -1.79
C MET A 51 -5.16 5.18 -0.69
N MET A 52 -5.44 3.89 -0.69
CA MET A 52 -6.22 3.22 0.34
C MET A 52 -5.39 2.08 0.94
N SER A 53 -5.47 1.92 2.25
CA SER A 53 -4.70 0.92 3.01
C SER A 53 -5.64 -0.04 3.74
N ALA A 54 -5.26 -1.32 3.80
CA ALA A 54 -5.96 -2.30 4.64
C ALA A 54 -5.73 -2.05 6.15
N ILE A 55 -4.61 -1.44 6.52
CA ILE A 55 -4.28 -1.04 7.90
C ILE A 55 -4.46 0.48 8.08
N GLN A 56 -4.86 0.91 9.28
CA GLN A 56 -5.07 2.33 9.57
C GLN A 56 -3.73 3.05 9.75
N ILE A 57 -3.39 3.94 8.81
CA ILE A 57 -2.27 4.88 8.94
C ILE A 57 -2.80 6.29 8.73
N GLN A 58 -3.01 6.98 9.84
CA GLN A 58 -3.46 8.37 9.82
C GLN A 58 -2.44 9.25 9.11
N GLN A 59 -2.94 10.30 8.44
CA GLN A 59 -2.17 11.27 7.65
C GLN A 59 -1.57 10.76 6.32
N VAL A 60 -1.40 9.44 6.13
CA VAL A 60 -0.72 8.88 4.94
C VAL A 60 -1.70 8.32 3.91
N ALA A 61 -2.66 7.49 4.34
CA ALA A 61 -3.58 6.81 3.42
C ALA A 61 -5.00 6.73 4.00
N GLU A 62 -6.00 6.67 3.13
CA GLU A 62 -7.37 6.42 3.57
C GLU A 62 -7.53 4.94 3.97
N LEU A 63 -8.27 4.65 5.05
CA LEU A 63 -8.63 3.26 5.34
C LEU A 63 -9.50 2.70 4.19
N PHE A 64 -9.23 1.46 3.78
CA PHE A 64 -9.99 0.81 2.73
C PHE A 64 -11.47 0.68 3.13
N ILE A 65 -12.33 1.29 2.33
CA ILE A 65 -13.78 1.13 2.38
C ILE A 65 -14.25 0.88 0.96
N ARG A 66 -14.80 -0.32 0.69
CA ARG A 66 -15.21 -0.76 -0.66
C ARG A 66 -16.05 0.28 -1.41
N ARG A 67 -17.06 0.85 -0.74
CA ARG A 67 -17.93 1.88 -1.35
C ARG A 67 -17.18 3.15 -1.75
N ARG A 68 -16.15 3.54 -0.97
CA ARG A 68 -15.32 4.72 -1.26
C ARG A 68 -14.37 4.47 -2.43
N ALA A 69 -13.78 3.28 -2.50
CA ALA A 69 -12.97 2.85 -3.63
C ALA A 69 -13.78 2.90 -4.93
N ILE A 70 -14.99 2.32 -4.94
CA ILE A 70 -15.90 2.37 -6.10
C ILE A 70 -16.17 3.82 -6.52
N ARG A 71 -16.47 4.70 -5.56
CA ARG A 71 -16.71 6.13 -5.86
C ARG A 71 -15.49 6.85 -6.43
N HIS A 72 -14.27 6.44 -6.09
CA HIS A 72 -13.06 6.97 -6.73
C HIS A 72 -12.92 6.48 -8.17
N LEU A 73 -13.22 5.21 -8.41
CA LEU A 73 -13.20 4.61 -9.75
C LEU A 73 -14.25 5.25 -10.67
N GLU A 74 -15.47 5.48 -10.19
CA GLU A 74 -16.53 6.21 -10.92
C GLU A 74 -16.08 7.63 -11.34
N LYS A 75 -15.24 8.27 -10.51
CA LYS A 75 -14.63 9.57 -10.79
C LYS A 75 -13.37 9.48 -11.66
N LYS A 76 -13.08 8.31 -12.25
CA LYS A 76 -11.90 8.03 -13.07
C LYS A 76 -10.56 8.30 -12.37
N ARG A 77 -10.52 8.13 -11.05
CA ARG A 77 -9.28 8.24 -10.27
C ARG A 77 -8.56 6.90 -10.23
N ILE A 78 -7.24 6.92 -10.24
CA ILE A 78 -6.43 5.73 -10.00
C ILE A 78 -6.45 5.43 -8.50
N VAL A 79 -6.87 4.22 -8.12
CA VAL A 79 -6.90 3.80 -6.72
C VAL A 79 -5.73 2.86 -6.46
N LEU A 80 -4.83 3.28 -5.56
CA LEU A 80 -3.69 2.48 -5.11
C LEU A 80 -4.07 1.76 -3.82
N PHE A 81 -4.02 0.43 -3.82
CA PHE A 81 -4.27 -0.39 -2.64
C PHE A 81 -2.95 -0.85 -2.03
N ALA A 82 -2.77 -0.52 -0.75
CA ALA A 82 -1.60 -0.85 0.05
C ALA A 82 -1.99 -1.71 1.26
N ALA A 83 -0.97 -2.26 1.93
CA ALA A 83 -1.03 -3.16 3.08
C ALA A 83 -1.76 -4.50 2.83
N GLY A 84 -1.84 -4.95 1.57
CA GLY A 84 -2.40 -6.26 1.24
C GLY A 84 -3.82 -6.47 1.78
N THR A 85 -4.04 -7.57 2.49
CA THR A 85 -5.32 -7.89 3.14
C THR A 85 -5.41 -7.38 4.58
N GLY A 86 -4.31 -6.89 5.17
CA GLY A 86 -4.27 -6.42 6.56
C GLY A 86 -4.35 -7.53 7.61
N ASN A 87 -4.00 -8.77 7.25
CA ASN A 87 -4.01 -9.95 8.14
C ASN A 87 -2.59 -10.46 8.37
#